data_AF-A0A7Y8IWP7-F1
#
_entry.id   AF-A0A7Y8IWP7-F1
#
_cell.length_a   1.000
_cell.length_b   1.000
_cell.length_c   1.000
_cell.angle_alpha   90.00
_cell.angle_beta   90.00
_cell.angle_gamma   90.00
#
_symmetry.space_group_name_H-M   'P 1'
#
loop_
_entity.id
_entity.type
_entity.pdbx_description
1 polymer ?
#
loop_
_entity_poly.entity_id
_entity_poly.type
_entity_poly.pdbx_seq_one_letter_code
_entity_poly.pdbx_strand_id
1 'polypeptide(L)'
;MKKRDSELFKPLVETSERYLRDYCDGKQDDDERAKIALRVLSLYRQILKVEKQREQIKAEWKKLITGVAELKKGAKKTPKKKQGKNLRKTQSRCS
;
A
#
# COMPACT_ATOMS: atom_id res chain seq x y z
N MET A 1 3.79 -12.42 -5.81
CA MET A 1 3.18 -11.08 -5.99
C MET A 1 2.36 -11.10 -7.27
N LYS A 2 1.11 -10.61 -7.26
CA LYS A 2 0.39 -10.41 -8.53
C LYS A 2 1.19 -9.39 -9.35
N LYS A 3 1.38 -9.66 -10.66
CA LYS A 3 2.02 -8.72 -11.59
C LYS A 3 1.30 -7.36 -11.51
N ARG A 4 2.04 -6.25 -11.65
CA ARG A 4 1.42 -4.92 -11.73
C ARG A 4 0.57 -4.86 -12.99
N ASP A 5 -0.59 -4.19 -12.92
CA ASP A 5 -1.49 -4.09 -14.06
C ASP A 5 -0.77 -3.35 -15.20
N SER A 6 0.12 -2.40 -14.87
CA SER A 6 1.01 -1.72 -15.82
C SER A 6 1.94 -2.62 -16.62
N GLU A 7 2.26 -3.83 -16.16
CA GLU A 7 3.10 -4.78 -16.92
C GLU A 7 2.32 -5.42 -18.06
N LEU A 8 1.01 -5.59 -17.90
CA LEU A 8 0.13 -6.18 -18.92
C LEU A 8 -0.02 -5.26 -20.14
N PHE A 9 0.12 -3.95 -19.94
CA PHE A 9 -0.07 -2.96 -20.99
C PHE A 9 1.21 -2.59 -21.75
N LYS A 10 2.39 -3.07 -21.33
CA LYS A 10 3.67 -2.73 -21.98
C LYS A 10 3.70 -2.99 -23.49
N PRO A 11 3.23 -4.14 -24.01
CA PRO A 11 3.25 -4.37 -25.46
C PRO A 11 2.41 -3.35 -26.24
N LEU A 12 1.29 -2.91 -25.66
CA LEU A 12 0.42 -1.91 -26.26
C LEU A 12 1.06 -0.51 -26.26
N VAL A 13 1.77 -0.18 -25.18
CA VAL A 13 2.55 1.06 -25.06
C VAL A 13 3.68 1.08 -26.08
N GLU A 14 4.48 0.02 -26.17
CA GLU A 14 5.59 -0.09 -27.13
C GLU A 14 5.11 0.04 -28.57
N THR A 15 3.98 -0.58 -28.90
CA THR A 15 3.36 -0.46 -30.23
C THR A 15 2.94 0.98 -30.52
N SER A 16 2.30 1.64 -29.55
CA SER A 16 1.83 3.02 -29.68
C SER A 16 2.99 4.02 -29.79
N GLU A 17 4.07 3.82 -29.02
CA GLU A 17 5.29 4.63 -29.11
C GLU A 17 6.00 4.48 -30.45
N ARG A 18 6.05 3.25 -30.98
CA ARG A 18 6.64 2.99 -32.30
C ARG A 18 5.82 3.68 -33.39
N TYR A 19 4.50 3.52 -33.36
CA TYR A 19 3.61 4.17 -34.31
C TYR A 19 3.78 5.68 -34.32
N LEU A 20 3.83 6.32 -33.14
CA LEU A 20 4.01 7.76 -33.03
C LEU A 20 5.37 8.23 -33.53
N ARG A 21 6.44 7.44 -33.33
CA ARG A 21 7.75 7.76 -33.91
C ARG A 21 7.69 7.74 -35.44
N ASP A 22 7.10 6.69 -36.01
CA ASP A 22 6.96 6.58 -37.46
C ASP A 22 6.06 7.70 -38.03
N TYR A 23 5.01 8.09 -37.31
CA TYR A 23 4.16 9.23 -37.67
C TYR A 23 4.93 10.56 -37.62
N CYS A 24 5.71 10.82 -36.56
CA CYS A 24 6.55 12.01 -36.46
C CYS A 24 7.66 12.04 -37.54
N ASP A 25 8.16 10.89 -37.97
CA ASP A 25 9.12 10.76 -39.06
C ASP A 25 8.49 10.91 -40.47
N GLY A 26 7.16 11.06 -40.56
CA GLY A 26 6.43 11.12 -41.83
C GLY A 26 6.27 9.77 -42.55
N LYS A 27 6.57 8.65 -41.88
CA LYS A 27 6.38 7.28 -42.40
C LYS A 27 4.95 6.76 -42.21
N GLN A 28 4.16 7.42 -41.36
CA GLN A 28 2.74 7.20 -41.17
C GLN A 28 2.02 8.54 -41.30
N ASP A 29 0.80 8.53 -41.85
CA ASP A 29 0.00 9.71 -42.15
C ASP A 29 -1.46 9.59 -41.66
N ASP A 30 -1.79 8.53 -40.91
CA ASP A 30 -3.11 8.33 -40.33
C ASP A 30 -3.21 9.04 -38.95
N ASP A 31 -3.69 10.29 -38.99
CA ASP A 31 -3.91 11.15 -37.83
C ASP A 31 -4.80 10.52 -36.75
N GLU A 32 -5.81 9.73 -37.14
CA GLU A 32 -6.73 9.11 -36.18
C GLU A 32 -6.02 8.01 -35.38
N ARG A 33 -5.18 7.21 -36.05
CA ARG A 33 -4.31 6.25 -35.36
C ARG A 33 -3.29 6.94 -34.47
N ALA A 34 -2.73 8.08 -34.88
CA ALA A 34 -1.83 8.86 -34.05
C ALA A 34 -2.53 9.38 -32.77
N LYS A 35 -3.77 9.88 -32.89
CA LYS A 35 -4.59 10.29 -31.72
C LYS A 35 -4.86 9.12 -30.78
N ILE A 36 -5.17 7.93 -31.31
CA ILE A 36 -5.38 6.72 -30.51
C ILE A 36 -4.08 6.35 -29.77
N ALA A 37 -2.94 6.32 -30.46
CA ALA A 37 -1.65 5.99 -29.86
C ALA A 37 -1.29 6.98 -28.73
N LEU A 38 -1.52 8.29 -28.94
CA LEU A 38 -1.35 9.30 -27.89
C LEU A 38 -2.27 9.04 -26.69
N ARG A 39 -3.52 8.65 -26.95
CA ARG A 39 -4.49 8.35 -25.90
C ARG A 39 -4.04 7.15 -25.06
N VAL A 40 -3.51 6.10 -25.70
CA VAL A 40 -2.92 4.94 -25.00
C VAL A 40 -1.82 5.41 -24.04
N LEU A 41 -0.86 6.21 -24.52
CA LEU A 41 0.24 6.69 -23.68
C LEU A 41 -0.26 7.57 -22.52
N SER A 42 -1.24 8.42 -22.77
CA SER A 42 -1.85 9.27 -21.73
C SER A 42 -2.52 8.42 -20.64
N LEU A 43 -3.29 7.41 -21.02
CA LEU A 43 -3.96 6.52 -20.06
C LEU A 43 -2.94 5.67 -19.29
N TYR A 44 -1.90 5.18 -19.95
CA TYR A 44 -0.84 4.41 -19.29
C TYR A 44 -0.16 5.22 -18.18
N ARG A 45 0.13 6.51 -18.42
CA ARG A 45 0.66 7.42 -17.38
C ARG A 45 -0.28 7.57 -16.20
N GLN A 46 -1.58 7.63 -16.43
CA GLN A 46 -2.58 7.67 -15.35
C GLN A 46 -2.59 6.37 -14.53
N ILE A 47 -2.51 5.21 -15.19
CA ILE A 47 -2.40 3.90 -14.54
C ILE A 47 -1.18 3.88 -13.61
N LEU A 48 -0.01 4.27 -14.12
CA LEU A 48 1.23 4.31 -13.31
C LEU A 48 1.09 5.23 -12.09
N LYS A 49 0.43 6.39 -12.24
CA LYS A 49 0.17 7.31 -11.13
C LYS A 49 -0.71 6.67 -10.05
N VAL A 50 -1.79 6.01 -10.45
CA VAL A 50 -2.71 5.32 -9.54
C VAL A 50 -2.03 4.15 -8.85
N GLU A 51 -1.21 3.37 -9.56
CA GLU A 51 -0.44 2.27 -8.95
C GLU A 51 0.50 2.79 -7.87
N LYS A 52 1.23 3.88 -8.13
CA LYS A 52 2.10 4.53 -7.15
C LYS A 52 1.32 5.01 -5.93
N GLN A 53 0.18 5.67 -6.13
CA GLN A 53 -0.70 6.10 -5.04
C GLN A 53 -1.18 4.91 -4.20
N ARG A 54 -1.56 3.80 -4.86
CA ARG A 54 -1.99 2.57 -4.19
C ARG A 54 -0.87 1.95 -3.36
N GLU A 55 0.38 1.99 -3.81
CA GLU A 55 1.53 1.52 -3.05
C GLU A 55 1.78 2.39 -1.81
N GLN A 56 1.66 3.72 -1.93
CA GLN A 56 1.77 4.65 -0.81
C GLN A 56 0.69 4.39 0.24
N ILE A 57 -0.57 4.28 -0.18
CA ILE A 57 -1.71 3.97 0.72
C ILE A 57 -1.48 2.63 1.42
N LYS A 58 -1.02 1.60 0.71
CA LYS A 58 -0.70 0.30 1.33
C LYS A 58 0.39 0.41 2.39
N ALA A 59 1.42 1.22 2.15
CA ALA A 59 2.50 1.43 3.10
C ALA A 59 2.01 2.17 4.36
N GLU A 60 1.21 3.22 4.19
CA GLU A 60 0.59 3.97 5.29
C GLU A 60 -0.38 3.10 6.09
N TRP A 61 -1.23 2.34 5.41
CA TRP A 61 -2.15 1.40 6.04
C TRP A 61 -1.43 0.38 6.93
N LYS A 62 -0.29 -0.16 6.46
CA LYS A 62 0.54 -1.05 7.27
C LYS A 62 1.07 -0.37 8.54
N LYS A 63 1.52 0.89 8.45
CA LYS A 63 1.97 1.67 9.63
C LYS A 63 0.83 1.85 10.63
N LEU A 64 -0.37 2.18 10.15
CA LEU A 64 -1.55 2.33 10.99
C LEU A 64 -1.94 1.03 11.68
N ILE A 65 -1.90 -0.12 10.99
CA ILE A 65 -2.14 -1.43 11.62
C ILE A 65 -1.19 -1.66 12.79
N THR A 66 0.12 -1.39 12.61
CA THR A 66 1.12 -1.53 13.67
C THR A 66 0.82 -0.59 14.84
N GLY A 67 0.54 0.69 14.58
CA GLY A 67 0.19 1.66 15.62
C GLY A 67 -1.06 1.28 16.40
N VAL A 68 -2.11 0.79 15.72
CA VAL A 68 -3.33 0.29 16.39
C VAL A 68 -3.03 -0.94 17.25
N ALA A 69 -2.16 -1.85 16.79
CA ALA A 69 -1.74 -3.01 17.57
C ALA A 69 -0.97 -2.61 18.83
N GLU A 70 -0.13 -1.58 18.77
CA GLU A 70 0.60 -1.03 19.93
C GLU A 70 -0.34 -0.36 20.94
N LEU A 71 -1.30 0.45 20.47
CA LEU A 71 -2.33 1.04 21.33
C LEU A 71 -3.12 -0.02 22.10
N LYS A 72 -3.51 -1.11 21.42
CA LYS A 72 -4.19 -2.26 22.06
C LYS A 72 -3.33 -2.96 23.12
N LYS A 73 -2.00 -3.00 22.94
CA LYS A 73 -1.06 -3.57 23.93
C LYS A 73 -0.87 -2.66 25.14
N GLY A 74 -0.79 -1.34 24.93
CA GLY A 74 -0.68 -0.35 26.01
C GLY A 74 -1.92 -0.31 26.91
N ALA A 75 -3.11 -0.42 26.33
CA ALA A 75 -4.37 -0.47 27.06
C ALA A 75 -4.53 -1.70 27.98
N LYS A 76 -3.76 -2.78 27.76
CA LYS A 76 -3.79 -3.98 28.62
C LYS A 76 -2.90 -3.88 29.87
N LYS A 77 -2.13 -2.80 30.06
CA LYS A 77 -1.26 -2.61 31.23
C LYS A 77 -1.86 -1.64 32.25
N THR A 78 -2.94 -2.04 32.92
CA THR A 78 -3.27 -1.53 34.26
C THR A 78 -3.12 -2.66 35.28
N PRO A 79 -1.95 -2.81 35.91
CA PRO A 79 -1.83 -3.59 37.13
C PRO A 79 -2.14 -2.67 38.32
N LYS A 80 -3.35 -2.75 38.89
CA LYS A 80 -3.54 -2.33 40.29
C LYS A 80 -3.02 -3.46 41.20
N LYS A 81 -1.74 -3.39 41.53
CA LYS A 81 -1.21 -4.08 42.73
C LYS A 81 -0.75 -3.00 43.71
N LYS A 82 -1.39 -2.90 44.87
CA LYS A 82 -0.74 -2.40 46.08
C LYS A 82 -0.82 -3.50 47.14
N GLN A 83 0.38 -3.96 47.50
CA GLN A 83 0.68 -4.80 48.65
C GLN A 83 0.31 -4.07 49.95
N GLY A 84 -0.13 -4.84 50.96
CA GLY A 84 -0.39 -4.34 52.31
C GLY A 84 -0.21 -5.42 53.37
N LYS A 85 1.04 -5.58 53.81
CA LYS A 85 1.54 -6.05 55.12
C LYS A 85 1.17 -7.43 55.67
N ASN A 86 2.24 -8.22 55.81
CA ASN A 86 2.48 -9.21 56.86
C ASN A 86 1.86 -8.83 58.22
N LEU A 87 1.08 -9.75 58.81
CA LEU A 87 0.93 -9.89 60.25
C LEU A 87 1.42 -11.30 60.63
N ARG A 88 2.58 -11.36 61.29
CA ARG A 88 3.11 -12.58 61.92
C ARG A 88 2.38 -12.81 63.25
N LYS A 89 1.90 -14.05 63.41
CA LYS A 89 1.78 -14.93 64.61
C LYS A 89 1.20 -14.36 65.93
N THR A 90 0.15 -15.02 66.42
CA THR A 90 0.13 -15.63 67.77
C THR A 90 -0.86 -16.80 67.86
N GLN A 91 -0.52 -17.76 68.72
CA GLN A 91 -1.15 -19.04 69.11
C GLN A 91 -2.67 -18.93 69.42
N SER A 92 -3.51 -19.97 69.38
CA SER A 92 -3.45 -21.10 70.33
C SER A 92 -4.25 -22.34 69.88
N ARG A 93 -3.77 -23.51 70.33
CA ARG A 93 -4.52 -24.78 70.43
C ARG A 93 -5.74 -24.63 71.34
N CYS A 94 -6.77 -25.41 71.05
CA CYS A 94 -7.70 -26.14 71.94
C CYS A 94 -8.91 -26.55 71.08
N SER A 95 -9.56 -27.70 71.22
CA SER A 95 -9.32 -29.01 71.82
C SER A 95 -10.37 -29.92 71.19
#